data_AF-A0A954CJI1-F1
#
_entry.id   AF-A0A954CJI1-F1
#
_cell.length_a   1.000
_cell.length_b   1.000
_cell.length_c   1.000
_cell.angle_alpha   90.00
_cell.angle_beta   90.00
_cell.angle_gamma   90.00
#
_symmetry.space_group_name_H-M   'P 1'
#
loop_
_entity.id
_entity.type
_entity.pdbx_description
1 polymer ?
#
loop_
_entity_poly.entity_id
_entity_poly.type
_entity_poly.pdbx_seq_one_letter_code
_entity_poly.pdbx_strand_id
1 'polypeptide(L)'
;MQHPEFEKGMIPQDADLRWVAEVRDFMRRATMATVGTELEILVNTKGEISAFLRLHDRVTQAIKTAIRDTVRLWAKESNTHRLHAVIIDDKAGFIRIVLYKKREKKFGRKR
;
A
#
# COMPACT_ATOMS: atom_id res chain seq x y z
N MET A 1 -16.27 4.40 -2.63
CA MET A 1 -15.98 5.29 -1.49
C MET A 1 -15.58 6.66 -2.02
N GLN A 2 -16.08 7.75 -1.45
CA GLN A 2 -15.56 9.10 -1.70
C GLN A 2 -14.79 9.50 -0.44
N HIS A 3 -13.49 9.78 -0.56
CA HIS A 3 -12.67 10.25 0.56
C HIS A 3 -12.43 11.77 0.39
N PRO A 4 -13.17 12.64 1.09
CA PRO A 4 -13.18 14.09 0.84
C PRO A 4 -11.87 14.81 1.18
N GLU A 5 -10.91 14.14 1.84
CA GLU A 5 -9.60 14.70 2.21
C GLU A 5 -8.45 14.31 1.25
N PHE A 6 -8.75 13.60 0.15
CA PHE A 6 -7.76 13.12 -0.81
C PHE A 6 -8.08 13.62 -2.22
N GLU A 7 -7.10 14.19 -2.92
CA GLU A 7 -7.22 14.46 -4.35
C GLU A 7 -7.32 13.12 -5.10
N LYS A 8 -8.48 12.89 -5.75
CA LYS A 8 -8.66 11.76 -6.66
C LYS A 8 -7.79 11.98 -7.88
N GLY A 9 -6.72 11.21 -7.97
CA GLY A 9 -5.98 11.08 -9.21
C GLY A 9 -4.51 10.82 -8.95
N MET A 10 -4.14 9.55 -9.01
CA MET A 10 -3.16 9.07 -10.00
C MET A 10 -2.87 7.59 -9.73
N ILE A 11 -3.11 6.77 -10.74
CA ILE A 11 -2.33 5.54 -10.92
C ILE A 11 -0.86 5.99 -10.90
N PRO A 12 0.03 5.39 -10.09
CA PRO A 12 1.36 5.93 -9.88
C PRO A 12 2.15 5.94 -11.19
N GLN A 13 2.34 7.12 -11.78
CA GLN A 13 3.53 7.35 -12.62
C GLN A 13 4.78 7.50 -11.75
N ASP A 14 4.62 7.58 -10.42
CA ASP A 14 5.71 7.49 -9.47
C ASP A 14 6.27 6.06 -9.48
N ALA A 15 7.38 5.88 -10.22
CA ALA A 15 8.11 4.63 -10.32
C ALA A 15 8.43 4.03 -8.93
N ASP A 16 8.52 4.87 -7.90
CA ASP A 16 8.85 4.48 -6.54
C ASP A 16 7.73 3.70 -5.83
N LEU A 17 6.51 3.67 -6.37
CA LEU A 17 5.36 2.94 -5.83
C LEU A 17 5.00 1.68 -6.65
N ARG A 18 5.77 1.35 -7.69
CA ARG A 18 5.55 0.16 -8.52
C ARG A 18 5.47 -1.13 -7.70
N TRP A 19 6.29 -1.23 -6.64
CA TRP A 19 6.30 -2.40 -5.75
C TRP A 19 4.95 -2.64 -5.05
N VAL A 20 4.13 -1.62 -4.85
CA VAL A 20 2.78 -1.76 -4.25
C VAL A 20 1.85 -2.53 -5.18
N ALA A 21 1.93 -2.26 -6.49
CA ALA A 21 1.18 -3.01 -7.49
C ALA A 21 1.69 -4.45 -7.61
N GLU A 22 2.99 -4.66 -7.49
CA GLU A 22 3.60 -6.00 -7.48
C GLU A 22 3.16 -6.82 -6.27
N VAL A 23 3.10 -6.20 -5.08
CA VAL A 23 2.54 -6.81 -3.86
C VAL A 23 1.08 -7.18 -4.05
N ARG A 24 0.25 -6.31 -4.64
CA ARG A 24 -1.15 -6.64 -4.97
C ARG A 24 -1.21 -7.88 -5.87
N ASP A 25 -0.45 -7.91 -6.95
CA ASP A 25 -0.51 -9.00 -7.91
C ASP A 25 -0.01 -10.32 -7.31
N PHE A 26 1.01 -10.26 -6.44
CA PHE A 26 1.45 -11.39 -5.63
C PHE A 26 0.32 -11.87 -4.70
N MET A 27 -0.27 -10.98 -3.90
CA MET A 27 -1.35 -11.33 -2.96
C MET A 27 -2.57 -11.90 -3.68
N ARG A 28 -2.96 -11.34 -4.82
CA ARG A 28 -4.07 -11.83 -5.65
C ARG A 28 -3.82 -13.27 -6.12
N ARG A 29 -2.60 -13.57 -6.59
CA ARG A 29 -2.21 -14.92 -7.00
C ARG A 29 -2.19 -15.90 -5.82
N ALA A 30 -1.67 -15.46 -4.67
CA ALA A 30 -1.57 -16.28 -3.47
C ALA A 30 -2.92 -16.56 -2.78
N THR A 31 -3.89 -15.64 -2.89
CA THR A 31 -5.19 -15.71 -2.20
C THR A 31 -6.36 -16.08 -3.12
N MET A 32 -6.07 -16.68 -4.28
CA MET A 32 -7.08 -17.15 -5.24
C MET A 32 -8.14 -16.08 -5.58
N ALA A 33 -7.72 -14.84 -5.83
CA ALA A 33 -8.58 -13.68 -6.16
C ALA A 33 -9.39 -13.04 -5.01
N THR A 34 -9.10 -13.37 -3.75
CA THR A 34 -9.70 -12.65 -2.59
C THR A 34 -9.35 -11.15 -2.61
N VAL A 35 -8.12 -10.83 -3.05
CA VAL A 35 -7.68 -9.45 -3.29
C VAL A 35 -7.99 -9.07 -4.74
N GLY A 36 -8.70 -7.97 -4.91
CA GLY A 36 -9.12 -7.43 -6.21
C GLY A 36 -8.00 -6.80 -7.02
N THR A 37 -8.32 -6.49 -8.27
CA THR A 37 -7.41 -5.83 -9.21
C THR A 37 -7.36 -4.32 -9.02
N GLU A 38 -8.39 -3.74 -8.41
CA GLU A 38 -8.49 -2.31 -8.15
C GLU A 38 -7.43 -1.88 -7.12
N LEU A 39 -6.58 -0.93 -7.53
CA LEU A 39 -5.60 -0.25 -6.69
C LEU A 39 -5.83 1.26 -6.85
N GLU A 40 -6.14 1.92 -5.75
CA GLU A 40 -6.26 3.37 -5.67
C GLU A 40 -5.14 3.88 -4.77
N ILE A 41 -4.34 4.84 -5.24
CA ILE A 41 -3.30 5.48 -4.43
C ILE A 41 -3.71 6.91 -4.20
N LEU A 42 -3.75 7.30 -2.93
CA LEU A 42 -4.09 8.64 -2.50
C LEU A 42 -2.92 9.21 -1.70
N VAL A 43 -2.56 10.45 -1.96
CA VAL A 43 -1.52 11.18 -1.22
C VAL A 43 -2.17 12.35 -0.52
N ASN A 44 -1.97 12.49 0.79
CA ASN A 44 -2.48 13.64 1.53
C ASN A 44 -1.42 14.75 1.66
N THR A 45 -1.85 15.92 2.15
CA THR A 45 -1.01 17.11 2.31
C THR A 45 0.15 16.94 3.30
N LYS A 46 0.12 15.90 4.14
CA LYS A 46 1.19 15.56 5.09
C LYS A 46 2.24 14.61 4.49
N GLY A 47 2.11 14.26 3.20
CA GLY A 47 2.97 13.30 2.52
C GLY A 47 2.73 11.86 2.95
N GLU A 48 1.58 11.57 3.56
CA GLU A 48 1.12 10.20 3.75
C GLU A 48 0.55 9.68 2.44
N ILE A 49 1.00 8.49 2.06
CA ILE A 49 0.56 7.78 0.88
C ILE A 49 -0.30 6.61 1.36
N SER A 50 -1.57 6.61 1.00
CA SER A 50 -2.50 5.53 1.28
C SER A 50 -2.81 4.76 0.00
N ALA A 51 -2.34 3.52 -0.09
CA ALA A 51 -2.70 2.61 -1.17
C ALA A 51 -3.86 1.71 -0.72
N PHE A 52 -4.98 1.82 -1.40
CA PHE A 52 -6.19 1.05 -1.18
C PHE A 52 -6.28 -0.09 -2.18
N LEU A 53 -6.46 -1.30 -1.67
CA LEU A 53 -6.72 -2.51 -2.42
C LEU A 53 -8.11 -3.02 -2.08
N ARG A 54 -8.89 -3.42 -3.07
CA ARG A 54 -10.21 -3.99 -2.83
C ARG A 54 -10.13 -5.44 -2.35
N LEU A 55 -11.01 -5.81 -1.44
CA LEU A 55 -11.30 -7.21 -1.09
C LEU A 55 -12.61 -7.61 -1.75
N HIS A 56 -12.63 -8.78 -2.39
CA HIS A 56 -13.84 -9.35 -2.97
C HIS A 56 -14.60 -10.22 -1.97
N ASP A 57 -13.89 -10.90 -1.08
CA ASP A 57 -14.46 -11.82 -0.11
C ASP A 57 -14.05 -11.45 1.32
N ARG A 58 -14.81 -11.97 2.28
CA ARG A 58 -14.43 -11.91 3.69
C ARG A 58 -13.14 -12.71 3.91
N VAL A 59 -12.13 -12.04 4.45
CA VAL A 59 -10.82 -12.63 4.73
C VAL A 59 -10.77 -13.25 6.13
N THR A 60 -10.27 -14.48 6.23
CA THR A 60 -9.99 -15.13 7.52
C THR A 60 -8.81 -14.47 8.23
N GLN A 61 -8.65 -14.71 9.53
CA GLN A 61 -7.52 -14.18 10.28
C GLN A 61 -6.16 -14.64 9.72
N ALA A 62 -6.08 -15.88 9.22
CA ALA A 62 -4.87 -16.40 8.56
C ALA A 62 -4.50 -15.57 7.31
N ILE A 63 -5.48 -15.25 6.48
CA ILE A 63 -5.29 -14.39 5.29
C ILE A 63 -4.89 -12.97 5.71
N LYS A 64 -5.55 -12.41 6.75
CA LYS A 64 -5.19 -11.09 7.30
C LYS A 64 -3.72 -11.05 7.76
N THR A 65 -3.23 -12.10 8.41
CA THR A 65 -1.83 -12.23 8.82
C THR A 65 -0.90 -12.31 7.60
N ALA A 66 -1.19 -13.20 6.64
CA ALA A 66 -0.40 -13.36 5.43
C ALA A 66 -0.27 -12.06 4.61
N ILE A 67 -1.36 -11.31 4.48
CA ILE A 67 -1.36 -9.98 3.84
C ILE A 67 -0.41 -9.03 4.58
N ARG A 68 -0.52 -8.92 5.90
CA ARG A 68 0.33 -8.01 6.69
C ARG A 68 1.80 -8.37 6.56
N ASP A 69 2.14 -9.65 6.62
CA ASP A 69 3.53 -10.11 6.55
C ASP A 69 4.13 -9.92 5.16
N THR A 70 3.35 -10.19 4.11
CA THR A 70 3.75 -9.93 2.73
C THR A 70 4.06 -8.45 2.52
N VAL A 71 3.14 -7.56 2.92
CA VAL A 71 3.33 -6.11 2.78
C VAL A 71 4.54 -5.62 3.58
N ARG A 72 4.73 -6.14 4.80
CA ARG A 72 5.89 -5.79 5.64
C ARG A 72 7.22 -6.24 5.02
N LEU A 73 7.27 -7.42 4.42
CA LEU A 73 8.47 -7.95 3.78
C LEU A 73 8.90 -7.03 2.62
N TRP A 74 7.98 -6.75 1.71
CA TRP A 74 8.28 -5.91 0.54
C TRP A 74 8.57 -4.45 0.91
N ALA A 75 7.87 -3.90 1.91
CA ALA A 75 8.14 -2.55 2.37
C ALA A 75 9.52 -2.41 3.05
N LYS A 76 10.09 -3.48 3.62
CA LYS A 76 11.47 -3.46 4.11
C LYS A 76 12.47 -3.34 2.96
N GLU A 77 12.18 -3.97 1.82
CA GLU A 77 13.01 -3.94 0.61
C GLU A 77 12.89 -2.61 -0.15
N SER A 78 11.79 -1.87 0.04
CA SER A 78 11.63 -0.54 -0.55
C SER A 78 12.69 0.45 -0.03
N ASN A 79 13.43 1.09 -0.92
CA ASN A 79 14.41 2.12 -0.56
C ASN A 79 13.80 3.53 -0.41
N THR A 80 12.60 3.74 -0.95
CA THR A 80 11.98 5.05 -1.13
C THR A 80 10.89 5.33 -0.10
N HIS A 81 10.25 4.29 0.42
CA HIS A 81 9.10 4.41 1.31
C HIS A 81 9.26 3.58 2.58
N ARG A 82 8.70 4.07 3.68
CA ARG A 82 8.57 3.32 4.94
C ARG A 82 7.11 2.97 5.16
N LEU A 83 6.86 1.72 5.58
CA LEU A 83 5.55 1.29 6.01
C LEU A 83 5.22 1.86 7.39
N HIS A 84 4.06 2.51 7.49
CA HIS A 84 3.52 2.96 8.77
C HIS A 84 2.48 1.97 9.30
N ALA A 85 1.51 1.58 8.47
CA ALA A 85 0.44 0.68 8.90
C ALA A 85 -0.13 -0.13 7.73
N VAL A 86 -0.72 -1.29 8.07
CA VAL A 86 -1.56 -2.08 7.17
C VAL A 86 -2.89 -2.30 7.87
N ILE A 87 -3.92 -1.63 7.36
CA ILE A 87 -5.28 -1.67 7.89
C ILE A 87 -6.09 -2.57 6.97
N ILE A 88 -6.78 -3.56 7.54
CA ILE A 88 -7.63 -4.48 6.78
C ILE A 88 -9.03 -4.36 7.36
N ASP A 89 -9.96 -3.86 6.56
CA ASP A 89 -11.38 -3.73 6.92
C ASP A 89 -12.19 -4.67 6.03
N ASP A 90 -12.61 -5.79 6.60
CA ASP A 90 -13.42 -6.81 5.93
C ASP A 90 -14.89 -6.40 5.75
N LYS A 91 -15.40 -5.49 6.59
CA LYS A 91 -16.77 -4.97 6.45
C LYS A 91 -16.86 -3.97 5.31
N ALA A 92 -15.86 -3.09 5.20
CA ALA A 92 -15.78 -2.12 4.12
C ALA A 92 -15.13 -2.68 2.84
N GLY A 93 -14.58 -3.90 2.89
CA GLY A 93 -14.07 -4.62 1.73
C GLY A 93 -12.78 -4.03 1.17
N PHE A 94 -11.85 -3.59 2.04
CA PHE A 94 -10.58 -3.03 1.58
C PHE A 94 -9.37 -3.35 2.48
N ILE A 95 -8.19 -3.23 1.90
CA ILE A 95 -6.90 -3.15 2.57
C ILE A 95 -6.35 -1.75 2.30
N ARG A 96 -5.93 -1.04 3.35
CA ARG A 96 -5.21 0.23 3.24
C ARG A 96 -3.77 0.04 3.72
N ILE A 97 -2.83 0.26 2.81
CA ILE A 97 -1.40 0.28 3.09
C ILE A 97 -0.99 1.74 3.25
N VAL A 98 -0.52 2.12 4.44
CA VAL A 98 -0.11 3.48 4.77
C VAL A 98 1.41 3.58 4.71
N LEU A 99 1.90 4.44 3.84
CA LEU A 99 3.32 4.65 3.57
C LEU A 99 3.68 6.13 3.79
N TYR A 100 4.94 6.37 4.10
CA TYR A 100 5.54 7.70 4.08
C TYR A 100 6.83 7.66 3.26
N LYS A 101 7.13 8.74 2.53
CA LYS A 101 8.43 8.85 1.85
C LYS A 101 9.55 8.84 2.88
N LYS A 102 10.59 8.02 2.66
CA LYS A 102 11.80 8.03 3.48
C LYS A 102 12.47 9.39 3.27
N ARG A 103 12.93 10.02 4.35
CA ARG A 103 13.77 11.22 4.22
C ARG A 103 15.04 10.81 3.51
N GLU A 104 15.35 11.46 2.39
CA GLU A 104 16.66 11.31 1.77
C GLU A 104 17.70 11.67 2.81
N LYS A 105 18.63 10.74 3.09
CA LYS A 105 19.84 11.09 3.83
C LYS A 105 20.56 12.10 2.93
N LYS A 106 20.45 13.40 3.25
CA LYS A 106 21.35 14.40 2.71
C LYS A 106 22.75 13.94 3.11
N PHE A 107 23.45 13.27 2.21
CA PHE A 107 24.88 13.12 2.33
C PHE A 107 25.43 14.54 2.34
N GLY A 108 25.72 15.04 3.54
CA GLY A 108 26.47 16.26 3.70
C GLY A 108 27.83 16.02 3.08
N ARG A 109 27.99 16.40 1.81
CA ARG A 109 29.29 16.79 1.27
C ARG A 109 29.69 18.04 2.04
N LYS A 110 30.30 17.85 3.21
CA LYS A 110 31.26 18.83 3.72
C LYS A 110 32.50 18.67 2.84
N ARG A 111 32.68 19.64 1.95
CA ARG A 111 33.99 19.99 1.39
C ARG A 111 34.94 20.33 2.52
#